data_AF-A0A7C4TZR2-F1
#
_entry.id   AF-A0A7C4TZR2-F1
#
_cell.length_a   1.000
_cell.length_b   1.000
_cell.length_c   1.000
_cell.angle_alpha   90.00
_cell.angle_beta   90.00
_cell.angle_gamma   90.00
#
_symmetry.space_group_name_H-M   'P 1'
#
loop_
_entity.id
_entity.type
_entity.pdbx_description
1 polymer ?
#
loop_
_entity_poly.entity_id
_entity_poly.type
_entity_poly.pdbx_seq_one_letter_code
_entity_poly.pdbx_strand_id
1 'polypeptide(L)'
;MKKTIYIALFIFLGLLLQFLVHALIEIPYLGLLNIDFDRYSLDFSWQELLVIHAVFTIVLIIAGALFGFWQGKYWWNKIYKNRKDKK
;
A
#
# COMPACT_ATOMS: atom_id res chain seq x y z
N MET A 1 -4.85 -19.92 -16.10
CA MET A 1 -5.74 -18.74 -16.18
C MET A 1 -6.41 -18.40 -14.84
N LYS A 2 -7.24 -19.27 -14.23
CA LYS A 2 -7.95 -18.95 -12.96
C LYS A 2 -7.04 -18.45 -11.82
N LYS A 3 -5.91 -19.13 -11.58
CA LYS A 3 -4.91 -18.73 -10.57
C LYS A 3 -4.31 -17.35 -10.86
N THR A 4 -3.97 -17.09 -12.12
CA THR A 4 -3.37 -15.82 -12.54
C THR A 4 -4.33 -14.66 -12.31
N ILE A 5 -5.60 -14.81 -12.73
CA ILE A 5 -6.65 -13.79 -12.50
C ILE A 5 -6.84 -13.57 -11.00
N TYR A 6 -6.92 -14.64 -10.21
CA TYR A 6 -7.05 -14.55 -8.75
C TYR A 6 -5.90 -13.74 -8.12
N ILE A 7 -4.65 -14.06 -8.47
CA ILE A 7 -3.48 -13.34 -7.94
C ILE A 7 -3.47 -11.88 -8.42
N ALA A 8 -3.82 -11.62 -9.68
CA ALA A 8 -3.91 -10.26 -10.22
C ALA A 8 -4.95 -9.41 -9.47
N LEU A 9 -6.11 -10.00 -9.13
CA LEU A 9 -7.12 -9.32 -8.31
C LEU A 9 -6.62 -9.00 -6.90
N PHE A 10 -5.80 -9.87 -6.31
CA PHE A 10 -5.15 -9.59 -5.02
C PHE A 10 -4.09 -8.48 -5.12
N ILE A 11 -3.33 -8.41 -6.21
CA ILE A 11 -2.41 -7.28 -6.47
C ILE A 11 -3.21 -5.99 -6.58
N PHE A 12 -4.30 -6.00 -7.37
CA PHE A 12 -5.19 -4.84 -7.50
C PHE A 12 -5.78 -4.42 -6.15
N LEU A 13 -6.23 -5.39 -5.34
CA LEU A 13 -6.69 -5.12 -3.97
C LEU A 13 -5.58 -4.52 -3.11
N GLY A 14 -4.36 -5.03 -3.18
CA GLY A 14 -3.21 -4.47 -2.46
C GLY A 14 -2.92 -3.01 -2.85
N LEU A 15 -3.06 -2.66 -4.12
CA LEU A 15 -2.96 -1.28 -4.60
C LEU A 15 -4.10 -0.39 -4.08
N LEU A 16 -5.33 -0.91 -3.97
CA LEU A 16 -6.43 -0.16 -3.36
C LEU A 16 -6.19 0.07 -1.86
N LEU A 17 -5.72 -0.95 -1.14
CA LEU A 17 -5.44 -0.86 0.29
C LEU A 17 -4.30 0.12 0.59
N GLN A 18 -3.26 0.19 -0.26
CA GLN A 18 -2.21 1.19 -0.02
C GLN A 18 -2.74 2.62 -0.12
N PHE A 19 -3.71 2.92 -1.00
CA PHE A 19 -4.30 4.26 -1.06
C PHE A 19 -5.01 4.64 0.25
N LEU A 20 -5.67 3.67 0.90
CA LEU A 20 -6.27 3.90 2.22
C LEU A 20 -5.20 4.18 3.28
N VAL A 21 -4.13 3.39 3.31
CA VAL A 21 -3.01 3.60 4.24
C VAL A 21 -2.32 4.94 4.00
N HIS A 22 -2.10 5.30 2.73
CA HIS A 22 -1.54 6.57 2.33
C HIS A 22 -2.41 7.72 2.85
N ALA A 23 -3.71 7.72 2.54
CA ALA A 23 -4.63 8.77 2.99
C ALA A 23 -4.70 8.88 4.52
N LEU A 24 -4.65 7.75 5.24
CA LEU A 24 -4.64 7.72 6.71
C LEU A 24 -3.39 8.36 7.32
N ILE A 25 -2.28 8.43 6.58
CA ILE A 25 -1.03 9.06 7.02
C ILE A 25 -0.98 10.52 6.56
N GLU A 26 -1.31 10.77 5.29
CA GLU A 26 -1.19 12.08 4.66
C GLU A 26 -2.20 13.09 5.22
N ILE A 27 -3.48 12.71 5.40
CA ILE A 27 -4.51 13.65 5.87
C ILE A 27 -4.16 14.21 7.26
N PRO A 28 -3.81 13.38 8.27
CA PRO A 28 -3.39 13.91 9.57
C PRO A 28 -2.11 14.74 9.47
N TYR A 29 -1.13 14.32 8.66
CA TYR A 29 0.13 15.04 8.54
C TYR A 29 -0.05 16.43 7.91
N LEU A 30 -0.86 16.55 6.86
CA LEU A 30 -1.26 17.86 6.31
C LEU A 30 -2.04 18.69 7.33
N GLY A 31 -2.87 18.05 8.15
CA GLY A 31 -3.53 18.71 9.28
C GLY A 31 -2.54 19.36 10.24
N LEU A 32 -1.47 18.65 10.61
CA LEU A 32 -0.41 19.18 11.46
C LEU A 32 0.34 20.35 10.79
N LEU A 33 0.74 20.18 9.53
CA LEU A 33 1.42 21.24 8.77
C LEU A 33 0.59 22.52 8.62
N ASN A 34 -0.73 22.39 8.53
CA ASN A 34 -1.65 23.55 8.47
C ASN A 34 -1.81 24.27 9.82
N ILE A 35 -1.61 23.57 10.94
CA ILE A 35 -1.71 24.17 12.27
C ILE A 35 -0.46 25.00 12.57
N ASP A 36 0.71 24.43 12.31
CA ASP A 36 2.00 25.07 12.61
C ASP A 36 3.08 24.47 11.70
N PHE A 37 3.31 25.11 10.55
CA PHE A 37 4.25 24.60 9.57
C PHE A 37 5.67 24.52 10.12
N ASP A 38 6.14 25.57 10.80
CA ASP A 38 7.51 25.64 11.31
C ASP A 38 7.78 24.52 12.32
N ARG A 39 6.78 24.15 13.12
CA ARG A 39 6.91 23.06 14.09
C ARG A 39 6.86 21.66 13.47
N TYR A 40 6.00 21.46 12.46
CA TYR A 40 5.68 20.11 11.94
C TYR A 40 6.36 19.77 10.61
N SER A 41 7.00 20.75 9.98
CA SER A 41 7.80 20.55 8.76
C SER A 41 9.12 19.84 9.01
N LEU A 42 9.56 19.73 10.28
CA LEU A 42 10.84 19.11 10.66
C LEU A 42 12.04 19.80 9.97
N ASP A 43 12.00 21.14 9.92
CA ASP A 43 12.99 21.99 9.25
C ASP A 43 13.08 21.79 7.71
N PHE A 44 12.16 21.03 7.12
CA PHE A 44 12.08 20.89 5.67
C PHE A 44 11.23 22.00 5.04
N SER A 45 11.67 22.49 3.90
CA SER A 45 10.85 23.30 3.01
C SER A 45 9.69 22.49 2.43
N TRP A 46 8.66 23.18 1.96
CA TRP A 46 7.55 22.56 1.23
C TRP A 46 8.02 21.72 0.03
N GLN A 47 9.09 22.15 -0.65
CA GLN A 47 9.64 21.45 -1.80
C GLN A 47 10.30 20.12 -1.39
N GLU A 48 11.03 20.11 -0.27
CA GLU A 48 11.61 18.88 0.28
C GLU A 48 10.51 17.92 0.77
N LEU A 49 9.47 18.43 1.42
CA LEU A 49 8.32 17.63 1.84
C LEU A 49 7.59 16.99 0.64
N LEU A 50 7.45 17.70 -0.48
CA LEU A 50 6.88 17.14 -1.71
C LEU A 50 7.76 16.01 -2.29
N VAL A 51 9.09 16.15 -2.24
CA VAL A 51 10.02 15.10 -2.66
C VAL A 51 9.90 13.87 -1.76
N ILE A 52 9.87 14.07 -0.44
CA ILE A 52 9.69 12.99 0.54
C ILE A 52 8.35 12.28 0.31
N HIS A 53 7.27 13.03 0.10
CA HIS A 53 5.95 12.48 -0.21
C HIS A 53 5.98 11.64 -1.50
N ALA A 54 6.64 12.10 -2.55
CA ALA A 54 6.75 11.35 -3.81
C ALA A 54 7.48 10.01 -3.61
N VAL A 55 8.60 10.02 -2.88
CA VAL A 55 9.34 8.79 -2.53
C VAL A 55 8.48 7.85 -1.69
N PHE A 56 7.81 8.37 -0.67
CA PHE A 56 6.90 7.61 0.19
C PHE A 56 5.76 6.96 -0.60
N THR A 57 5.16 7.69 -1.54
CA THR A 57 4.11 7.19 -2.43
C THR A 57 4.59 6.01 -3.27
N ILE A 58 5.77 6.12 -3.88
CA ILE A 58 6.36 5.04 -4.69
C ILE A 58 6.60 3.80 -3.82
N VAL A 59 7.15 3.99 -2.61
CA VAL A 59 7.38 2.91 -1.66
C VAL A 59 6.07 2.22 -1.27
N LEU A 60 5.01 2.98 -0.97
CA LEU A 60 3.69 2.42 -0.64
C LEU A 60 3.06 1.66 -1.81
N ILE A 61 3.19 2.15 -3.04
CA ILE A 61 2.70 1.46 -4.25
C ILE A 61 3.39 0.10 -4.40
N ILE A 62 4.73 0.07 -4.29
CA ILE A 62 5.51 -1.17 -4.38
C ILE A 62 5.10 -2.12 -3.24
N ALA A 63 5.01 -1.62 -2.01
CA ALA A 63 4.60 -2.41 -0.85
C ALA A 63 3.19 -2.99 -1.02
N GLY A 64 2.23 -2.21 -1.49
CA GLY A 64 0.85 -2.64 -1.76
C GLY A 64 0.79 -3.75 -2.82
N ALA A 65 1.53 -3.59 -3.93
CA ALA A 65 1.60 -4.60 -4.99
C ALA A 65 2.24 -5.90 -4.49
N LEU A 66 3.36 -5.83 -3.76
CA LEU A 66 4.05 -6.98 -3.19
C LEU A 66 3.19 -7.69 -2.14
N PHE A 67 2.53 -6.93 -1.27
CA PHE A 67 1.60 -7.45 -0.28
C PHE A 67 0.45 -8.20 -0.96
N GLY A 68 -0.19 -7.58 -1.95
CA GLY A 68 -1.25 -8.21 -2.74
C GLY A 68 -0.78 -9.51 -3.39
N PHE A 69 0.37 -9.51 -4.05
CA PHE A 69 0.94 -10.73 -4.65
C PHE A 69 1.17 -11.85 -3.62
N TRP A 70 1.76 -11.53 -2.46
CA TRP A 70 2.02 -12.51 -1.41
C TRP A 70 0.72 -13.08 -0.84
N GLN A 71 -0.26 -12.22 -0.54
CA GLN A 71 -1.58 -12.64 -0.06
C GLN A 71 -2.29 -13.53 -1.09
N GLY A 72 -2.29 -13.14 -2.37
CA GLY A 72 -2.88 -13.95 -3.44
C GLY A 72 -2.26 -15.35 -3.54
N LYS A 73 -0.93 -15.47 -3.37
CA LYS A 73 -0.26 -16.78 -3.34
C LYS A 73 -0.60 -17.59 -2.08
N TYR A 74 -0.60 -16.94 -0.91
CA TYR A 74 -0.90 -17.57 0.37
C TYR A 74 -2.31 -18.17 0.37
N TRP A 75 -3.33 -17.37 0.05
CA TRP A 75 -4.72 -17.80 0.06
C TRP A 75 -5.04 -18.80 -1.03
N TRP A 76 -4.43 -18.68 -2.21
CA TRP A 76 -4.58 -19.69 -3.26
C TRP A 76 -4.15 -21.08 -2.77
N ASN A 77 -2.97 -21.16 -2.15
CA ASN A 77 -2.45 -22.44 -1.65
C ASN A 77 -3.33 -22.98 -0.51
N LYS A 78 -3.73 -22.12 0.43
CA LYS A 78 -4.54 -22.50 1.58
C LYS A 78 -5.93 -23.03 1.21
N ILE A 79 -6.59 -22.40 0.23
CA ILE A 79 -7.99 -22.71 -0.13
C ILE A 79 -8.08 -23.78 -1.22
N TYR A 80 -7.28 -23.65 -2.29
CA TYR A 80 -7.47 -24.45 -3.50
C TYR A 80 -6.50 -25.62 -3.63
N LYS A 81 -5.29 -25.54 -3.07
CA LYS A 81 -4.31 -26.62 -3.17
C LYS A 81 -4.62 -27.74 -2.18
N ASN A 82 -4.85 -27.39 -0.91
CA ASN A 82 -5.27 -28.34 0.14
C ASN A 82 -6.62 -29.04 -0.13
N ARG A 83 -7.42 -28.53 -1.07
CA ARG A 83 -8.68 -29.16 -1.50
C ARG A 83 -8.48 -30.28 -2.52
N LYS A 84 -7.39 -30.26 -3.30
CA LYS A 84 -7.09 -31.33 -4.27
C LYS A 84 -6.52 -32.57 -3.59
N ASP A 85 -5.80 -32.39 -2.48
CA ASP A 85 -5.14 -33.49 -1.76
C ASP A 85 -6.10 -34.28 -0.85
N LYS A 86 -7.36 -33.82 -0.70
CA LYS A 86 -8.43 -34.47 0.08
C LYS A 86 -9.48 -35.17 -0.79
N LYS A 87 -9.22 -35.34 -2.08
CA LYS A 87 -10.07 -36.07 -3.03
C LYS A 87 -9.33 -37.29 -3.52
#